data_AF-A0A8T5AVP8-F1
#
_entry.id   AF-A0A8T5AVP8-F1
#
_cell.length_a   1.000
_cell.length_b   1.000
_cell.length_c   1.000
_cell.angle_alpha   90.00
_cell.angle_beta   90.00
_cell.angle_gamma   90.00
#
_symmetry.space_group_name_H-M   'P 1'
#
loop_
_entity.id
_entity.type
_entity.pdbx_description
1 polymer ?
#
loop_
_entity_poly.entity_id
_entity_poly.type
_entity_poly.pdbx_seq_one_letter_code
_entity_poly.pdbx_strand_id
1 'polypeptide(L)'
;MLVSCLACLDDADLRDFLSVLRVSSRNVYGRGLKLFEQFYAGQGSLRDFLDRVERDRLLPRRERRRIAMEVLNAFVVWLQSRGYAPKTVRVYVGAVQSLAKYYNIPMSLRYVRLPPAQPVYKKHPWTLAEISEFIAAMDKPMYRSIAASILQSGLSLSDLLTLTYGDIKEELEKG
;
A
#
# COMPACT_ATOMS: atom_id res chain seq x y z
N MET A 1 -20.92 -30.17 26.44
CA MET A 1 -20.10 -30.00 25.23
C MET A 1 -19.85 -28.50 25.04
N LEU A 2 -18.67 -28.05 25.44
CA LEU A 2 -18.22 -26.65 25.45
C LEU A 2 -16.89 -26.60 24.69
N VAL A 3 -16.84 -25.93 23.53
CA VAL A 3 -15.67 -25.23 22.93
C VAL A 3 -16.27 -24.24 21.91
N SER A 4 -16.55 -22.98 22.29
CA SER A 4 -15.64 -21.81 22.35
C SER A 4 -15.48 -21.09 20.99
N CYS A 5 -16.13 -19.93 20.92
CA CYS A 5 -15.99 -18.76 20.04
C CYS A 5 -14.91 -18.78 18.93
N LEU A 6 -15.36 -18.86 17.69
CA LEU A 6 -14.68 -18.27 16.52
C LEU A 6 -15.06 -16.78 16.45
N ALA A 7 -14.29 -15.93 17.12
CA ALA A 7 -14.38 -14.49 16.88
C ALA A 7 -13.51 -14.17 15.66
N CYS A 8 -14.13 -13.71 14.57
CA CYS A 8 -13.39 -13.04 13.51
C CYS A 8 -12.61 -11.84 14.11
N LEU A 9 -11.66 -11.28 13.36
CA LEU A 9 -11.35 -9.87 13.59
C LEU A 9 -12.65 -9.15 13.28
N ASP A 10 -13.24 -8.48 14.28
CA ASP A 10 -14.45 -7.73 14.03
C ASP A 10 -14.11 -6.62 13.04
N ASP A 11 -15.05 -6.28 12.16
CA ASP A 11 -14.91 -5.16 11.22
C ASP A 11 -14.51 -3.86 11.95
N ALA A 12 -14.75 -3.78 13.27
CA ALA A 12 -14.28 -2.73 14.16
C ALA A 12 -12.75 -2.68 14.33
N ASP A 13 -12.09 -3.81 14.58
CA ASP A 13 -10.65 -3.89 14.81
C ASP A 13 -9.86 -3.51 13.55
N LEU A 14 -10.31 -4.00 12.39
CA LEU A 14 -9.74 -3.63 11.11
C LEU A 14 -9.96 -2.15 10.81
N ARG A 15 -11.13 -1.60 11.12
CA ARG A 15 -11.41 -0.16 10.98
C ARG A 15 -10.51 0.68 11.87
N ASP A 16 -10.25 0.25 13.11
CA ASP A 16 -9.37 0.96 14.03
C ASP A 16 -7.93 0.99 13.50
N PHE A 17 -7.40 -0.15 13.07
CA PHE A 17 -6.10 -0.21 12.40
C PHE A 17 -6.02 0.69 11.16
N LEU A 18 -7.05 0.68 10.30
CA LEU A 18 -7.06 1.52 9.11
C LEU A 18 -7.18 3.01 9.46
N SER A 19 -7.80 3.37 10.59
CA SER A 19 -7.97 4.77 10.99
C SER A 19 -6.64 5.46 11.29
N VAL A 20 -5.67 4.73 11.86
CA VAL A 20 -4.34 5.26 12.23
C VAL A 20 -3.40 5.42 11.03
N LEU A 21 -3.74 4.84 9.87
CA LEU A 21 -2.94 4.98 8.65
C LEU A 21 -3.22 6.30 7.93
N ARG A 22 -2.23 6.77 7.15
CA ARG A 22 -2.43 7.86 6.18
C ARG A 22 -3.49 7.47 5.16
N VAL A 23 -4.32 8.44 4.74
CA VAL A 23 -5.45 8.23 3.83
C VAL A 23 -5.06 7.45 2.57
N SER A 24 -3.91 7.77 1.96
CA SER A 24 -3.40 7.08 0.76
C SER A 24 -3.11 5.59 1.00
N SER A 25 -2.61 5.24 2.19
CA SER A 25 -2.30 3.86 2.57
C SER A 25 -3.55 3.05 2.95
N ARG A 26 -4.58 3.70 3.53
CA ARG A 26 -5.81 3.02 3.99
C ARG A 26 -6.45 2.18 2.88
N ASN A 27 -6.66 2.79 1.72
CA ASN A 27 -7.33 2.14 0.60
C ASN A 27 -6.54 0.95 0.07
N VAL A 28 -5.21 1.10 -0.01
CA VAL A 28 -4.34 0.05 -0.55
C VAL A 28 -4.23 -1.11 0.44
N TYR A 29 -4.07 -0.81 1.73
CA TYR A 29 -3.95 -1.82 2.79
C TYR A 29 -5.28 -2.55 3.00
N GLY A 30 -6.40 -1.82 3.07
CA GLY A 30 -7.73 -2.41 3.21
C GLY A 30 -8.04 -3.40 2.07
N ARG A 31 -7.71 -3.06 0.82
CA ARG A 31 -7.84 -3.99 -0.31
C ARG A 31 -6.95 -5.23 -0.16
N GLY A 32 -5.69 -5.04 0.24
CA GLY A 32 -4.75 -6.14 0.46
C GLY A 32 -5.19 -7.10 1.56
N LEU A 33 -5.69 -6.56 2.67
CA LEU A 33 -6.19 -7.35 3.82
C LEU A 33 -7.47 -8.10 3.47
N LYS A 34 -8.41 -7.47 2.75
CA LYS A 34 -9.61 -8.15 2.25
C LYS A 34 -9.28 -9.32 1.31
N LEU A 35 -8.26 -9.16 0.46
CA LEU A 35 -7.79 -10.25 -0.40
C LEU A 35 -7.11 -11.36 0.40
N PHE A 36 -6.39 -11.02 1.47
CA PHE A 36 -5.82 -12.01 2.38
C PHE A 36 -6.92 -12.81 3.08
N GLU A 37 -7.97 -12.17 3.56
CA GLU A 37 -9.14 -12.86 4.14
C GLU A 37 -9.78 -13.83 3.15
N GLN A 38 -9.98 -13.41 1.90
CA GLN A 38 -10.49 -14.30 0.85
C GLN A 38 -9.58 -15.50 0.61
N PHE A 39 -8.27 -15.29 0.57
CA PHE A 39 -7.28 -16.36 0.45
C PHE A 39 -7.33 -17.32 1.65
N TYR A 40 -7.49 -16.77 2.84
CA TYR A 40 -7.36 -17.51 4.10
C TYR A 40 -8.68 -18.10 4.62
N ALA A 41 -9.81 -17.78 4.01
CA ALA A 41 -11.16 -18.16 4.45
C ALA A 41 -11.34 -19.67 4.72
N GLY A 42 -10.63 -20.55 3.99
CA GLY A 42 -10.66 -22.00 4.22
C GLY A 42 -9.89 -22.48 5.46
N GLN A 43 -9.05 -21.64 6.05
CA GLN A 43 -8.23 -21.94 7.24
C GLN A 43 -8.66 -21.16 8.48
N GLY A 44 -9.48 -20.12 8.31
CA GLY A 44 -9.99 -19.27 9.38
C GLY A 44 -10.04 -17.81 8.98
N SER A 45 -10.10 -16.94 9.99
CA SER A 45 -10.09 -15.49 9.85
C SER A 45 -8.67 -14.92 9.87
N LEU A 46 -8.56 -13.61 9.57
CA LEU A 46 -7.33 -12.85 9.74
C LEU A 46 -6.84 -12.86 11.20
N ARG A 47 -7.77 -12.89 12.18
CA ARG A 47 -7.43 -13.03 13.60
C ARG A 47 -6.80 -14.39 13.88
N ASP A 48 -7.43 -15.46 13.39
CA ASP A 48 -6.92 -16.82 13.57
C ASP A 48 -5.51 -16.98 13.01
N PHE A 49 -5.22 -16.30 11.89
CA PHE A 49 -3.87 -16.23 11.36
C PHE A 49 -2.90 -15.56 12.35
N LEU A 50 -3.23 -14.37 12.86
CA LEU A 50 -2.36 -13.64 13.81
C LEU A 50 -2.15 -14.44 15.10
N ASP A 51 -3.21 -15.01 15.67
CA ASP A 51 -3.15 -15.84 16.88
C ASP A 51 -2.29 -17.09 16.66
N ARG A 52 -2.37 -17.73 15.49
CA ARG A 52 -1.50 -18.86 15.15
C ARG A 52 -0.05 -18.45 15.06
N VAL A 53 0.24 -17.30 14.45
CA VAL A 53 1.61 -16.76 14.37
C VAL A 53 2.15 -16.47 15.77
N GLU A 54 1.34 -15.89 16.65
CA GLU A 54 1.74 -15.62 18.02
C GLU A 54 2.00 -16.91 18.80
N ARG A 55 1.09 -17.89 18.73
CA ARG A 55 1.26 -19.21 19.37
C ARG A 55 2.53 -19.92 18.90
N ASP A 56 2.81 -19.93 17.59
CA ASP A 56 4.05 -20.52 17.05
C ASP A 56 5.31 -19.82 17.59
N ARG A 57 5.25 -18.52 17.89
CA ARG A 57 6.37 -17.78 18.45
C ARG A 57 6.65 -18.13 19.91
N LEU A 58 5.63 -18.55 20.67
CA LEU A 58 5.78 -18.98 22.05
C LEU A 58 6.50 -20.34 22.16
N LEU A 59 6.51 -21.13 21.08
CA LEU A 59 7.22 -22.42 21.05
C LEU A 59 8.75 -22.23 21.11
N PRO A 60 9.49 -23.24 21.64
CA PRO A 60 10.94 -23.31 21.54
C PRO A 60 11.43 -23.17 20.10
N ARG A 61 12.56 -22.48 19.88
CA ARG A 61 13.06 -22.11 18.53
C ARG A 61 13.11 -23.26 17.52
N ARG A 62 13.37 -24.49 17.97
CA ARG A 62 13.48 -25.69 17.13
C ARG A 62 12.13 -26.29 16.74
N GLU A 63 11.09 -26.01 17.51
CA GLU A 63 9.72 -26.50 17.30
C GLU A 63 8.87 -25.53 16.47
N ARG A 64 9.35 -24.29 16.30
CA ARG A 64 8.65 -23.27 15.50
C ARG A 64 8.54 -23.70 14.04
N ARG A 65 7.32 -23.77 13.54
CA ARG A 65 7.03 -24.07 12.13
C ARG A 65 7.16 -22.85 11.22
N ARG A 66 7.28 -21.65 11.81
CA ARG A 66 7.37 -20.37 11.08
C ARG A 66 6.10 -20.12 10.27
N ILE A 67 4.95 -20.25 10.92
CA ILE A 67 3.61 -20.16 10.29
C ILE A 67 3.47 -18.93 9.39
N ALA A 68 3.94 -17.76 9.85
CA ALA A 68 3.87 -16.54 9.06
C ALA A 68 4.57 -16.66 7.70
N MET A 69 5.74 -17.30 7.65
CA MET A 69 6.51 -17.47 6.42
C MET A 69 5.79 -18.43 5.46
N GLU A 70 5.26 -19.54 5.97
CA GLU A 70 4.53 -20.54 5.17
C GLU A 70 3.28 -19.91 4.53
N VAL A 71 2.43 -19.28 5.34
CA VAL A 71 1.16 -18.69 4.89
C VAL A 71 1.40 -17.51 3.95
N LEU A 72 2.35 -16.62 4.24
CA LEU A 72 2.62 -15.48 3.37
C LEU A 72 3.24 -15.91 2.03
N ASN A 73 4.05 -16.98 2.00
CA ASN A 73 4.54 -17.54 0.74
C ASN A 73 3.38 -18.12 -0.10
N ALA A 74 2.46 -18.83 0.52
CA ALA A 74 1.26 -19.33 -0.16
C ALA A 74 0.39 -18.17 -0.68
N PHE A 75 0.25 -17.08 0.11
CA PHE A 75 -0.47 -15.89 -0.32
C PHE A 75 0.19 -15.18 -1.50
N VAL A 76 1.53 -15.10 -1.53
CA VAL A 76 2.29 -14.57 -2.67
C VAL A 76 1.97 -15.37 -3.94
N VAL A 77 2.04 -16.70 -3.88
CA VAL A 77 1.73 -17.58 -5.02
C VAL A 77 0.29 -17.38 -5.49
N TRP A 78 -0.66 -17.26 -4.55
CA TRP A 78 -2.07 -17.03 -4.85
C TRP A 78 -2.33 -15.66 -5.52
N LEU A 79 -1.62 -14.60 -5.11
CA LEU A 79 -1.71 -13.31 -5.79
C LEU A 79 -1.08 -13.35 -7.18
N GLN A 80 0.05 -14.03 -7.35
CA GLN A 80 0.70 -14.16 -8.65
C GLN A 80 -0.15 -14.95 -9.65
N SER A 81 -0.81 -16.04 -9.21
CA SER A 81 -1.70 -16.82 -10.09
C SER A 81 -2.93 -16.03 -10.56
N ARG A 82 -3.29 -14.96 -9.84
CA ARG A 82 -4.35 -14.01 -10.23
C ARG A 82 -3.84 -12.84 -11.08
N GLY A 83 -2.57 -12.83 -11.46
CA GLY A 83 -2.00 -11.81 -12.33
C GLY A 83 -1.67 -10.47 -11.66
N TYR A 84 -1.60 -10.42 -10.32
CA TYR A 84 -1.19 -9.19 -9.63
C TYR A 84 0.27 -8.84 -9.93
N ALA A 85 0.53 -7.58 -10.26
CA ALA A 85 1.88 -7.07 -10.51
C ALA A 85 2.81 -7.22 -9.28
N PRO A 86 4.12 -7.43 -9.46
CA PRO A 86 5.08 -7.62 -8.35
C PRO A 86 5.02 -6.55 -7.26
N LYS A 87 4.87 -5.28 -7.65
CA LYS A 87 4.73 -4.15 -6.72
C LYS A 87 3.49 -4.31 -5.85
N THR A 88 2.35 -4.69 -6.45
CA THR A 88 1.08 -4.89 -5.74
C THR A 88 1.18 -6.05 -4.75
N VAL A 89 1.77 -7.17 -5.16
CA VAL A 89 1.99 -8.33 -4.28
C VAL A 89 2.78 -7.93 -3.04
N ARG A 90 3.89 -7.20 -3.20
CA ARG A 90 4.71 -6.70 -2.09
C ARG A 90 3.91 -5.82 -1.13
N VAL A 91 3.11 -4.90 -1.67
CA VAL A 91 2.31 -3.99 -0.85
C VAL A 91 1.23 -4.75 -0.07
N TYR A 92 0.57 -5.73 -0.67
CA TYR A 92 -0.47 -6.51 0.01
C TYR A 92 0.10 -7.41 1.11
N VAL A 93 1.24 -8.07 0.85
CA VAL A 93 1.96 -8.81 1.91
C VAL A 93 2.44 -7.85 3.02
N GLY A 94 2.91 -6.66 2.64
CA GLY A 94 3.29 -5.60 3.58
C GLY A 94 2.12 -5.11 4.43
N ALA A 95 0.89 -5.08 3.89
CA ALA A 95 -0.31 -4.73 4.65
C ALA A 95 -0.58 -5.72 5.78
N VAL A 96 -0.46 -7.03 5.50
CA VAL A 96 -0.58 -8.09 6.53
C VAL A 96 0.48 -7.95 7.61
N GLN A 97 1.74 -7.71 7.21
CA GLN A 97 2.83 -7.46 8.16
C GLN A 97 2.57 -6.21 9.01
N SER A 98 2.05 -5.14 8.41
CA SER A 98 1.75 -3.89 9.10
C SER A 98 0.63 -4.05 10.12
N LEU A 99 -0.38 -4.86 9.81
CA LEU A 99 -1.44 -5.21 10.76
C LEU A 99 -0.88 -6.01 11.92
N ALA A 100 -0.06 -7.04 11.65
CA ALA A 100 0.60 -7.80 12.72
C ALA A 100 1.45 -6.90 13.63
N LYS A 101 2.18 -5.94 13.03
CA LYS A 101 2.97 -4.95 13.78
C LYS A 101 2.10 -4.05 14.66
N TYR A 102 0.92 -3.64 14.20
CA TYR A 102 -0.02 -2.84 14.98
C TYR A 102 -0.42 -3.55 16.28
N TYR A 103 -0.62 -4.87 16.24
CA TYR A 103 -0.85 -5.71 17.42
C TYR A 103 0.43 -6.18 18.14
N ASN A 104 1.59 -5.57 17.86
CA ASN A 104 2.89 -5.94 18.45
C ASN A 104 3.33 -7.39 18.16
N ILE A 105 2.88 -7.98 17.06
CA ILE A 105 3.28 -9.31 16.60
C ILE A 105 4.42 -9.13 15.56
N PRO A 106 5.71 -9.27 15.94
CA PRO A 106 6.81 -9.12 15.02
C PRO A 106 6.80 -10.23 13.97
N MET A 107 6.73 -9.79 12.72
CA MET A 107 6.69 -10.63 11.54
C MET A 107 7.77 -10.16 10.57
N SER A 108 8.64 -11.07 10.12
CA SER A 108 9.72 -10.74 9.18
C SER A 108 9.37 -11.20 7.78
N LEU A 109 9.48 -10.30 6.81
CA LEU A 109 9.33 -10.63 5.38
C LEU A 109 10.63 -11.08 4.72
N ARG A 110 11.76 -11.12 5.46
CA ARG A 110 13.09 -11.42 4.89
C ARG A 110 13.16 -12.75 4.13
N TYR A 111 12.41 -13.75 4.60
CA TYR A 111 12.38 -15.10 4.02
C TYR A 111 11.07 -15.40 3.29
N VAL A 112 10.21 -14.39 3.11
CA VAL A 112 9.05 -14.50 2.22
C VAL A 112 9.54 -14.26 0.80
N ARG A 113 9.20 -15.16 -0.12
CA ARG A 113 9.60 -15.20 -1.53
C ARG A 113 8.86 -14.14 -2.35
N LEU A 114 8.99 -12.88 -1.94
CA LEU A 114 8.39 -11.75 -2.64
C LEU A 114 8.97 -11.64 -4.07
N PRO A 115 8.14 -11.36 -5.08
CA PRO A 115 8.63 -11.18 -6.44
C PRO A 115 9.63 -10.01 -6.49
N PRO A 116 10.66 -10.04 -7.34
CA PRO A 116 11.66 -8.98 -7.39
C PRO A 116 11.02 -7.61 -7.67
N ALA A 117 11.60 -6.56 -7.12
CA ALA A 117 11.18 -5.21 -7.48
C ALA A 117 11.59 -4.97 -8.94
N GLN A 118 10.60 -4.91 -9.83
CA GLN A 118 10.87 -4.55 -11.21
C GLN A 118 10.98 -3.03 -11.30
N PRO A 119 12.05 -2.49 -11.91
CA PRO A 119 12.14 -1.06 -12.17
C PRO A 119 10.92 -0.65 -13.00
N VAL A 120 10.18 0.33 -12.48
CA VAL A 120 9.06 0.92 -13.21
C VAL A 120 9.63 1.59 -14.46
N TYR A 121 8.97 1.37 -15.59
CA TYR A 121 9.23 1.93 -16.92
C TYR A 121 10.04 3.25 -16.90
N LYS A 122 11.06 3.34 -17.75
CA LYS A 122 11.76 4.59 -18.02
C LYS A 122 10.72 5.63 -18.43
N LYS A 123 10.62 6.73 -17.68
CA LYS A 123 9.81 7.88 -18.06
C LYS A 123 10.27 8.36 -19.44
N HIS A 124 9.33 8.77 -20.28
CA HIS A 124 9.64 9.36 -21.56
C HIS A 124 10.49 10.63 -21.36
N PRO A 125 11.64 10.77 -22.04
CA PRO A 125 12.50 11.94 -21.89
C PRO A 125 11.97 13.10 -22.73
N TRP A 126 11.08 13.89 -22.14
CA TRP A 126 10.51 15.06 -22.81
C TRP A 126 11.57 16.12 -23.13
N THR A 127 11.57 16.62 -24.36
CA THR A 127 12.30 17.82 -24.78
C THR A 127 11.45 19.07 -24.58
N LEU A 128 12.08 20.24 -24.46
CA LEU A 128 11.34 21.51 -24.32
C LEU A 128 10.42 21.79 -25.52
N ALA A 129 10.81 21.37 -26.72
CA ALA A 129 9.98 21.53 -27.91
C ALA A 129 8.70 20.69 -27.83
N GLU A 130 8.81 19.40 -27.47
CA GLU A 130 7.66 18.51 -27.30
C GLU A 130 6.72 19.00 -26.18
N ILE A 131 7.28 19.54 -25.09
CA ILE A 131 6.47 20.09 -24.00
C ILE A 131 5.72 21.33 -24.46
N SER A 132 6.37 22.22 -25.21
CA SER A 132 5.74 23.42 -25.78
C SER A 132 4.57 23.05 -26.70
N GLU A 133 4.78 22.08 -27.60
CA GLU A 133 3.75 21.56 -28.50
C GLU A 133 2.58 20.93 -27.71
N PHE A 134 2.89 20.12 -26.70
CA PHE A 134 1.90 19.49 -25.83
C PHE A 134 1.04 20.52 -25.07
N ILE A 135 1.65 21.56 -24.52
CA ILE A 135 0.93 22.63 -23.83
C ILE A 135 0.08 23.44 -24.82
N ALA A 136 0.62 23.76 -26.00
CA ALA A 136 -0.10 24.51 -27.04
C ALA A 136 -1.35 23.77 -27.55
N ALA A 137 -1.28 22.43 -27.61
CA ALA A 137 -2.40 21.58 -28.01
C ALA A 137 -3.56 21.51 -27.01
N MET A 138 -3.40 22.03 -25.77
CA MET A 138 -4.49 22.05 -24.79
C MET A 138 -5.49 23.17 -25.11
N ASP A 139 -6.79 22.88 -25.19
CA ASP A 139 -7.79 23.92 -25.53
C ASP A 139 -8.03 24.94 -24.40
N LYS A 140 -8.00 24.48 -23.14
CA LYS A 140 -8.40 25.30 -22.00
C LYS A 140 -7.20 26.05 -21.41
N PRO A 141 -7.25 27.40 -21.29
CA PRO A 141 -6.17 28.20 -20.71
C PRO A 141 -5.76 27.73 -19.30
N MET A 142 -6.73 27.27 -18.50
CA MET A 142 -6.48 26.74 -17.16
C MET A 142 -5.56 25.50 -17.15
N TYR A 143 -5.67 24.60 -18.14
CA TYR A 143 -4.78 23.44 -18.20
C TYR A 143 -3.39 23.83 -18.67
N ARG A 144 -3.30 24.83 -19.58
CA ARG A 144 -2.02 25.40 -20.00
C ARG A 144 -1.28 26.01 -18.82
N SER A 145 -1.97 26.79 -17.98
CA SER A 145 -1.36 27.39 -16.80
C SER A 145 -0.90 26.33 -15.81
N ILE A 146 -1.73 25.30 -15.53
CA ILE A 146 -1.35 24.18 -14.65
C ILE A 146 -0.10 23.46 -15.17
N ALA A 147 -0.07 23.11 -16.46
CA ALA A 147 1.06 22.42 -17.07
C ALA A 147 2.35 23.26 -17.05
N ALA A 148 2.24 24.56 -17.36
CA ALA A 148 3.36 25.49 -17.30
C ALA A 148 3.88 25.65 -15.87
N SER A 149 3.00 25.78 -14.88
CA SER A 149 3.37 25.85 -13.47
C SER A 149 4.10 24.58 -13.01
N ILE A 150 3.61 23.38 -13.36
CA ILE A 150 4.30 22.12 -13.03
C ILE A 150 5.71 22.09 -13.65
N LEU A 151 5.83 22.48 -14.93
CA LEU A 151 7.10 22.48 -15.64
C LEU A 151 8.11 23.45 -15.02
N GLN A 152 7.69 24.67 -14.69
CA GLN A 152 8.57 25.73 -14.21
C GLN A 152 8.96 25.56 -12.74
N SER A 153 8.01 25.16 -11.90
CA SER A 153 8.22 25.05 -10.44
C SER A 153 8.75 23.68 -10.01
N GLY A 154 8.55 22.64 -10.83
CA GLY A 154 8.83 21.26 -10.44
C GLY A 154 7.87 20.69 -9.39
N LEU A 155 6.80 21.40 -9.07
CA LEU A 155 5.79 20.95 -8.10
C LEU A 155 5.03 19.72 -8.60
N SER A 156 4.60 18.87 -7.67
CA SER A 156 3.66 17.81 -8.02
C SER A 156 2.27 18.40 -8.30
N LEU A 157 1.46 17.66 -9.05
CA LEU A 157 0.07 18.06 -9.29
C LEU A 157 -0.71 18.26 -7.98
N SER A 158 -0.44 17.43 -6.96
CA SER A 158 -1.11 17.57 -5.66
C SER A 158 -0.73 18.88 -4.97
N ASP A 159 0.56 19.22 -4.99
CA ASP A 159 1.06 20.45 -4.33
C ASP A 159 0.47 21.70 -5.02
N LEU A 160 0.44 21.68 -6.36
CA LEU A 160 -0.15 22.76 -7.15
C LEU A 160 -1.66 22.93 -6.91
N LEU A 161 -2.39 21.84 -6.69
CA LEU A 161 -3.83 21.90 -6.40
C LEU A 161 -4.13 22.33 -4.95
N THR A 162 -3.16 22.22 -4.05
CA THR A 162 -3.28 22.70 -2.67
C THR A 162 -2.78 24.13 -2.47
N LEU A 163 -2.20 24.74 -3.50
CA LEU A 163 -1.64 26.09 -3.45
C LEU A 163 -2.75 27.12 -3.24
N THR A 164 -2.51 28.02 -2.30
CA THR A 164 -3.42 29.12 -1.96
C THR A 164 -2.78 30.47 -2.30
N TYR A 165 -3.59 31.53 -2.35
CA TYR A 165 -3.06 32.89 -2.56
C TYR A 165 -2.00 33.27 -1.51
N GLY A 166 -2.19 32.85 -0.26
CA GLY A 166 -1.24 33.14 0.82
C GLY A 166 0.17 32.62 0.56
N ASP A 167 0.30 31.51 -0.17
CA ASP A 167 1.58 30.89 -0.49
C ASP A 167 2.38 31.65 -1.55
N ILE A 168 1.71 32.47 -2.39
CA ILE A 168 2.34 33.22 -3.48
C ILE A 168 2.26 34.74 -3.30
N LYS A 169 1.57 35.20 -2.24
CA LYS A 169 1.22 36.60 -2.03
C LYS A 169 2.43 37.52 -2.09
N GLU A 170 3.49 37.18 -1.36
CA GLU A 170 4.65 38.06 -1.20
C GLU A 170 5.38 38.31 -2.52
N GLU A 171 5.63 37.26 -3.31
CA GLU A 171 6.30 37.38 -4.60
C GLU A 171 5.38 38.00 -5.65
N LEU A 172 4.08 37.65 -5.64
CA LEU A 172 3.11 38.22 -6.57
C LEU A 172 2.91 39.73 -6.37
N GLU A 173 2.94 40.22 -5.13
CA GLU A 173 2.75 41.63 -4.79
C GLU A 173 4.03 42.47 -5.02
N LYS A 174 5.20 41.85 -5.15
CA LYS A 174 6.48 42.54 -5.43
C LYS A 174 6.70 42.83 -6.92
N GLY A 175 6.04 42.10 -7.82
CA GLY A 175 6.18 42.24 -9.28
C GLY A 175 7.37 41.47 -9.85
#